data_AF-A0ABD5DCU5-F1
#
_entry.id   AF-A0ABD5DCU5-F1
#
_cell.length_a   1.000
_cell.length_b   1.000
_cell.length_c   1.000
_cell.angle_alpha   90.00
_cell.angle_beta   90.00
_cell.angle_gamma   90.00
#
_symmetry.space_group_name_H-M   'P 1'
#
loop_
_entity.id
_entity.type
_entity.pdbx_description
1 polymer ?
#
loop_
_entity_poly.entity_id
_entity_poly.type
_entity_poly.pdbx_seq_one_letter_code
_entity_poly.pdbx_strand_id
1 'polypeptide(L)'
;NNVALPVNAFPEAVKITLRHVSEVSRNNVDFHLVLELGQCVCHYGPEKEYHIVSADKGYDGIVRTLQARGIRCRRVSPDKASSVKMAAPDMDIVIRWANKIQQAAREVRNMPVTEKTFNNYLKSQMRGEWRDVLTRGIRDELVRRGVMKIQGNKIIW
;
A
#
# COMPACT_ATOMS: atom_id res chain seq x y z
N ASN A 1 2.93 5.29 22.46
CA ASN A 1 2.46 4.61 21.23
C ASN A 1 3.47 4.81 20.13
N ASN A 2 4.24 3.76 19.80
CA ASN A 2 5.17 3.81 18.67
C ASN A 2 4.41 3.37 17.41
N VAL A 3 4.15 4.30 16.50
CA VAL A 3 3.67 3.97 15.15
C VAL A 3 4.90 3.68 14.30
N ALA A 4 5.14 2.40 13.99
CA ALA A 4 6.18 2.00 13.05
C ALA A 4 5.65 2.18 11.62
N LEU A 5 6.19 3.14 10.89
CA LEU A 5 5.92 3.28 9.46
C LEU A 5 6.99 2.47 8.69
N PRO A 6 6.62 1.63 7.72
CA PRO A 6 7.59 0.89 6.93
C PRO A 6 8.39 1.86 6.04
N VAL A 7 9.61 2.18 6.47
CA VAL A 7 10.51 3.18 5.86
C VAL A 7 10.82 2.88 4.39
N ASN A 8 10.72 1.61 3.96
CA ASN A 8 11.10 1.17 2.62
C ASN A 8 9.93 1.08 1.62
N ALA A 9 8.71 1.48 2.01
CA ALA A 9 7.49 1.31 1.20
C ALA A 9 7.10 2.55 0.38
N PHE A 10 7.77 3.68 0.58
CA PHE A 10 7.38 4.95 -0.02
C PHE A 10 8.44 5.43 -1.01
N PRO A 11 8.09 5.67 -2.29
CA PRO A 11 9.01 6.31 -3.23
C PRO A 11 9.42 7.69 -2.69
N GLU A 12 10.63 8.17 -3.04
CA GLU A 12 11.26 9.39 -2.50
C GLU A 12 10.37 10.66 -2.56
N ALA A 13 9.31 10.66 -3.38
CA ALA A 13 8.37 11.77 -3.52
C ALA A 13 7.24 11.81 -2.47
N VAL A 14 7.13 10.86 -1.54
CA VAL A 14 6.03 10.81 -0.56
C VAL A 14 6.43 11.46 0.76
N LYS A 15 5.76 12.57 1.10
CA LYS A 15 5.86 13.21 2.41
C LYS A 15 4.77 12.66 3.34
N ILE A 16 5.16 12.09 4.47
CA ILE A 16 4.24 11.64 5.53
C ILE A 16 4.34 12.61 6.71
N THR A 17 3.20 12.95 7.29
CA THR A 17 3.12 13.81 8.49
C THR A 17 2.26 13.11 9.52
N LEU A 18 2.79 13.00 10.75
CA LEU A 18 2.08 12.45 11.90
C LEU A 18 1.48 13.61 12.71
N ARG A 19 0.17 13.61 12.90
CA ARG A 19 -0.54 14.57 13.75
C ARG A 19 -0.95 13.90 15.05
N HIS A 20 -0.37 14.36 16.16
CA HIS A 20 -0.82 13.98 17.49
C HIS A 20 -1.99 14.86 17.90
N VAL A 21 -3.09 14.24 18.31
CA VAL A 21 -4.26 14.94 18.85
C VAL A 21 -4.30 14.68 20.35
N SER A 22 -4.04 15.72 21.15
CA SER A 22 -3.87 15.58 22.61
C SER A 22 -5.18 15.37 23.35
N GLU A 23 -6.28 15.93 22.83
CA GLU A 23 -7.61 15.82 23.43
C GLU A 23 -8.40 14.64 22.83
N VAL A 24 -9.13 13.92 23.67
CA VAL A 24 -9.96 12.80 23.23
C VAL A 24 -11.44 13.17 23.39
N SER A 25 -12.11 13.38 22.26
CA SER A 25 -13.55 13.59 22.21
C SER A 25 -14.15 12.93 20.98
N ARG A 26 -15.48 12.75 20.98
CA ARG A 26 -16.20 12.15 19.86
C ARG A 26 -15.95 12.96 18.59
N ASN A 27 -15.59 12.28 17.50
CA ASN A 27 -15.27 12.85 16.19
C ASN A 27 -14.05 13.80 16.17
N ASN A 28 -13.24 13.87 17.23
CA ASN A 28 -12.13 14.83 17.29
C ASN A 28 -11.12 14.60 16.16
N VAL A 29 -10.81 13.34 15.86
CA VAL A 29 -9.93 12.95 14.76
C VAL A 29 -10.52 13.42 13.43
N ASP A 30 -11.83 13.31 13.24
CA ASP A 30 -12.50 13.72 12.01
C ASP A 30 -12.41 15.24 11.80
N PHE A 31 -12.58 16.03 12.86
CA PHE A 31 -12.42 17.48 12.79
C PHE A 31 -10.99 17.88 12.39
N HIS A 32 -9.98 17.24 12.98
CA HIS A 32 -8.58 17.49 12.62
C HIS A 32 -8.29 17.07 11.16
N LEU A 33 -8.83 15.94 10.71
CA LEU A 33 -8.68 15.49 9.32
C LEU A 33 -9.31 16.49 8.33
N VAL A 34 -10.52 16.99 8.62
CA VAL A 34 -11.19 17.98 7.76
C VAL A 34 -10.46 19.33 7.78
N LEU A 35 -9.92 19.75 8.93
CA LEU A 35 -9.09 20.95 9.05
C LEU A 35 -7.84 20.86 8.16
N GLU A 36 -7.08 19.75 8.24
CA GLU A 36 -5.87 19.54 7.43
C GLU A 36 -6.21 19.45 5.94
N LEU A 37 -7.33 18.82 5.58
CA LEU A 37 -7.81 18.81 4.19
C LEU A 37 -8.04 20.24 3.69
N GLY A 38 -8.72 21.08 4.48
CA GLY A 38 -8.94 22.48 4.15
C GLY A 38 -7.64 23.25 3.96
N GLN A 39 -6.67 23.08 4.87
CA GLN A 39 -5.35 23.69 4.76
C GLN A 39 -4.60 23.24 3.49
N CYS A 40 -4.66 21.94 3.16
CA CYS A 40 -4.05 21.40 1.95
C CYS A 40 -4.69 21.97 0.67
N VAL A 41 -6.01 22.13 0.65
CA VAL A 41 -6.73 22.76 -0.47
C VAL A 41 -6.30 24.21 -0.65
N CYS A 42 -6.25 24.99 0.43
CA CYS A 42 -5.82 26.38 0.39
C CYS A 42 -4.35 26.53 -0.04
N HIS A 43 -3.47 25.66 0.43
CA HIS A 43 -2.04 25.76 0.17
C HIS A 43 -1.64 25.27 -1.23
N TYR A 44 -2.21 24.15 -1.70
CA TYR A 44 -1.80 23.53 -2.97
C TYR A 44 -2.74 23.82 -4.16
N GLY A 45 -3.94 24.36 -3.90
CA GLY A 45 -4.89 24.80 -4.92
C GLY A 45 -5.82 23.70 -5.48
N PRO A 46 -6.89 24.08 -6.19
CA PRO A 46 -7.94 23.16 -6.66
C PRO A 46 -7.46 22.18 -7.75
N GLU A 47 -6.30 22.45 -8.37
CA GLU A 47 -5.68 21.62 -9.41
C GLU A 47 -4.97 20.37 -8.88
N LYS A 48 -5.04 20.09 -7.58
CA LYS A 48 -4.55 18.83 -7.01
C LYS A 48 -5.70 17.88 -6.76
N GLU A 49 -5.36 16.60 -6.66
CA GLU A 49 -6.32 15.57 -6.28
C GLU A 49 -6.16 15.26 -4.79
N TYR A 50 -7.29 15.27 -4.08
CA TYR A 50 -7.35 15.08 -2.63
C TYR A 50 -8.08 13.78 -2.30
N HIS A 51 -7.53 13.03 -1.35
CA HIS A 51 -8.06 11.74 -0.92
C HIS A 51 -8.26 11.69 0.59
N ILE A 52 -9.48 11.39 1.01
CA ILE A 52 -9.76 11.00 2.39
C ILE A 52 -9.76 9.47 2.43
N VAL A 53 -8.78 8.87 3.09
CA VAL A 53 -8.73 7.42 3.27
C VAL A 53 -9.46 7.05 4.56
N SER A 54 -10.73 6.67 4.45
CA SER A 54 -11.58 6.33 5.60
C SER A 54 -12.75 5.43 5.19
N ALA A 55 -13.08 4.48 6.06
CA ALA A 55 -14.29 3.67 5.94
C ALA A 55 -15.57 4.46 6.29
N ASP A 56 -15.43 5.56 7.04
CA ASP A 56 -16.56 6.37 7.49
C ASP A 56 -17.20 7.15 6.33
N LYS A 57 -18.51 6.98 6.16
CA LYS A 57 -19.31 7.69 5.16
C LYS A 57 -19.66 9.12 5.57
N GLY A 58 -19.42 9.51 6.83
CA GLY A 58 -19.64 10.88 7.32
C GLY A 58 -18.92 11.94 6.49
N TYR A 59 -17.79 11.59 5.86
CA TYR A 59 -17.03 12.47 4.98
C TYR A 59 -17.66 12.68 3.60
N ASP A 60 -18.65 11.89 3.19
CA ASP A 60 -19.26 12.01 1.84
C ASP A 60 -19.93 13.38 1.63
N GLY A 61 -20.37 14.03 2.71
CA GLY A 61 -20.93 15.40 2.67
C GLY A 61 -19.88 16.44 2.29
N ILE A 62 -18.72 16.46 2.97
CA ILE A 62 -17.66 17.42 2.68
C ILE A 62 -17.03 17.18 1.30
N VAL A 63 -16.90 15.91 0.89
CA VAL A 63 -16.43 15.56 -0.45
C VAL A 63 -17.33 16.17 -1.52
N ARG A 64 -18.66 16.02 -1.39
CA ARG A 64 -19.62 16.64 -2.32
C ARG A 64 -19.53 18.16 -2.33
N THR A 65 -19.38 18.80 -1.17
CA THR A 65 -19.19 20.26 -1.07
C THR A 65 -17.94 20.74 -1.80
N LEU A 66 -16.81 20.03 -1.68
CA LEU A 66 -15.57 20.37 -2.37
C LEU A 66 -15.69 20.16 -3.88
N GLN A 67 -16.30 19.06 -4.32
CA GLN A 67 -16.55 18.79 -5.73
C GLN A 67 -17.44 19.85 -6.38
N ALA A 68 -18.49 20.31 -5.69
CA ALA A 68 -19.35 21.39 -6.15
C ALA A 68 -18.60 22.72 -6.34
N ARG A 69 -17.45 22.89 -5.68
CA ARG A 69 -16.54 24.05 -5.84
C ARG A 69 -15.43 23.81 -6.87
N GLY A 70 -15.52 22.74 -7.66
CA GLY A 70 -14.51 22.39 -8.66
C GLY A 70 -13.25 21.73 -8.10
N ILE A 71 -13.23 21.36 -6.82
CA ILE A 71 -12.06 20.72 -6.18
C ILE A 71 -12.15 19.21 -6.36
N ARG A 72 -11.09 18.60 -6.90
CA ARG A 72 -11.01 17.15 -7.11
C ARG A 72 -10.74 16.42 -5.79
N CYS A 73 -11.81 16.06 -5.09
CA CYS A 73 -11.75 15.32 -3.83
C CYS A 73 -12.55 14.02 -3.91
N ARG A 74 -12.06 12.93 -3.32
CA ARG A 74 -12.83 11.68 -3.14
C ARG A 74 -12.48 10.97 -1.83
N ARG A 75 -13.43 10.17 -1.34
CA ARG A 75 -13.18 9.23 -0.25
C ARG A 75 -12.79 7.86 -0.78
N VAL A 76 -11.74 7.29 -0.21
CA VAL A 76 -11.26 5.94 -0.50
C VAL A 76 -11.48 5.07 0.74
N SER A 77 -12.32 4.04 0.61
CA SER A 77 -12.52 3.06 1.67
C SER A 77 -11.35 2.07 1.65
N PRO A 78 -10.66 1.82 2.78
CA PRO A 78 -9.53 0.87 2.84
C PRO A 78 -9.90 -0.52 2.30
N ASP A 79 -11.14 -0.97 2.52
CA ASP A 79 -11.62 -2.28 2.08
C ASP A 79 -11.78 -2.44 0.55
N LYS A 80 -11.76 -1.34 -0.21
CA LYS A 80 -11.86 -1.36 -1.67
C LYS A 80 -10.49 -1.37 -2.36
N ALA A 81 -9.40 -1.32 -1.60
CA ALA A 81 -8.04 -1.49 -2.11
C ALA A 81 -7.64 -2.97 -1.99
N SER A 82 -7.80 -3.72 -3.08
CA SER A 82 -7.34 -5.11 -3.31
C SER A 82 -8.17 -6.24 -2.70
N SER A 83 -8.63 -7.12 -3.59
CA SER A 83 -9.41 -8.34 -3.36
C SER A 83 -8.62 -9.53 -2.80
N VAL A 84 -7.60 -9.30 -1.97
CA VAL A 84 -6.93 -10.36 -1.20
C VAL A 84 -6.65 -9.83 0.21
N LYS A 85 -7.56 -10.08 1.16
CA LYS A 85 -7.37 -9.74 2.57
C LYS A 85 -6.30 -10.65 3.18
N MET A 86 -5.03 -10.30 3.05
CA MET A 86 -3.97 -10.85 3.89
C MET A 86 -3.92 -10.09 5.21
N ALA A 87 -3.70 -10.79 6.33
CA ALA A 87 -3.54 -10.15 7.63
C ALA A 87 -2.31 -9.21 7.60
N ALA A 88 -2.34 -8.09 8.35
CA ALA A 88 -1.23 -7.13 8.38
C ALA A 88 0.16 -7.76 8.63
N PRO A 89 0.31 -8.74 9.56
CA PRO A 89 1.59 -9.45 9.73
C PRO A 89 2.04 -10.22 8.48
N ASP A 90 1.10 -10.75 7.69
CA ASP A 90 1.41 -11.48 6.47
C ASP A 90 1.85 -10.53 5.33
N MET A 91 1.32 -9.30 5.29
CA MET A 91 1.77 -8.28 4.35
C MET A 91 3.22 -7.85 4.61
N ASP A 92 3.61 -7.69 5.87
CA ASP A 92 5.01 -7.36 6.22
C ASP A 92 5.97 -8.46 5.75
N ILE A 93 5.57 -9.73 5.92
CA ILE A 93 6.33 -10.89 5.43
C ILE A 93 6.44 -10.85 3.90
N VAL A 94 5.33 -10.59 3.20
CA VAL A 94 5.31 -10.45 1.72
C VAL A 94 6.27 -9.36 1.25
N ILE A 95 6.19 -8.16 1.84
CA ILE A 95 7.04 -7.02 1.45
C ILE A 95 8.52 -7.32 1.71
N ARG A 96 8.85 -7.93 2.85
CA ARG A 96 10.22 -8.32 3.20
C ARG A 96 10.79 -9.33 2.20
N TRP A 97 10.01 -10.34 1.82
CA TRP A 97 10.44 -11.34 0.85
C TRP A 97 10.52 -10.79 -0.58
N ALA A 98 9.57 -9.95 -0.99
CA ALA A 98 9.62 -9.27 -2.28
C ALA A 98 10.89 -8.40 -2.41
N ASN A 99 11.29 -7.67 -1.35
CA ASN A 99 12.54 -6.91 -1.32
C ASN A 99 13.77 -7.82 -1.52
N LYS A 100 13.84 -8.92 -0.76
CA LYS A 100 14.96 -9.87 -0.82
C LYS A 100 15.10 -10.51 -2.21
N ILE A 101 13.98 -10.88 -2.82
CA ILE A 101 13.96 -11.50 -4.15
C ILE A 101 14.31 -10.48 -5.24
N GLN A 102 13.81 -9.25 -5.12
CA GLN A 102 14.18 -8.17 -6.04
C GLN A 102 15.68 -7.88 -6.01
N GLN A 103 16.31 -7.93 -4.83
CA GLN A 103 17.77 -7.83 -4.73
C GLN A 103 18.46 -9.03 -5.39
N ALA A 104 18.02 -10.26 -5.07
CA ALA A 104 18.58 -11.46 -5.69
C ALA A 104 18.44 -11.46 -7.22
N ALA A 105 17.34 -10.93 -7.77
CA ALA A 105 17.13 -10.84 -9.21
C ALA A 105 18.16 -9.93 -9.92
N ARG A 106 18.74 -8.96 -9.20
CA ARG A 106 19.80 -8.09 -9.73
C ARG A 106 21.17 -8.77 -9.72
N GLU A 107 21.40 -9.68 -8.79
CA GLU A 107 22.73 -10.26 -8.50
C GLU A 107 22.88 -11.70 -9.04
N VAL A 108 21.79 -12.47 -9.10
CA VAL A 108 21.80 -13.91 -9.34
C VAL A 108 21.34 -14.22 -10.76
N ARG A 109 22.20 -14.93 -11.51
CA ARG A 109 21.96 -15.30 -12.92
C ARG A 109 20.90 -16.41 -13.12
N ASN A 110 20.56 -17.16 -12.06
CA ASN A 110 19.72 -18.36 -12.11
C ASN A 110 18.38 -18.19 -11.39
N MET A 111 17.70 -17.08 -11.66
CA MET A 111 16.36 -16.86 -11.10
C MET A 111 15.33 -17.84 -11.71
N PRO A 112 14.30 -18.26 -10.95
CA PRO A 112 13.36 -19.26 -11.42
C PRO A 112 12.50 -18.72 -12.58
N VAL A 113 12.47 -19.45 -13.70
CA VAL A 113 11.87 -19.01 -14.97
C VAL A 113 10.45 -19.57 -15.22
N THR A 114 9.92 -20.37 -14.29
CA THR A 114 8.55 -20.90 -14.35
C THR A 114 7.85 -20.80 -13.00
N GLU A 115 6.51 -20.83 -12.99
CA GLU A 115 5.72 -20.77 -11.76
C GLU A 115 6.08 -21.91 -10.79
N LYS A 116 6.22 -23.14 -11.31
CA LYS A 116 6.60 -24.31 -10.51
C LYS A 116 7.97 -24.12 -9.85
N THR A 117 8.96 -23.65 -10.61
CA THR A 117 10.30 -23.40 -10.08
C THR A 117 10.32 -22.24 -9.09
N PHE A 118 9.46 -21.24 -9.27
CA PHE A 118 9.33 -20.11 -8.35
C PHE A 118 8.73 -20.53 -7.01
N ASN A 119 7.67 -21.34 -7.03
CA ASN A 119 7.07 -21.88 -5.80
C ASN A 119 8.07 -22.77 -5.05
N ASN A 120 8.82 -23.63 -5.76
CA ASN A 120 9.87 -24.45 -5.15
C ASN A 120 11.02 -23.59 -4.58
N TYR A 121 11.41 -22.54 -5.29
CA TYR A 121 12.40 -21.58 -4.82
C TYR A 121 11.94 -20.90 -3.53
N LEU A 122 10.71 -20.37 -3.49
CA LEU A 122 10.13 -19.77 -2.28
C LEU A 122 10.06 -20.76 -1.13
N LYS A 123 9.60 -21.99 -1.37
CA LYS A 123 9.53 -23.04 -0.34
C LYS A 123 10.91 -23.36 0.24
N SER A 124 11.94 -23.42 -0.60
CA SER A 124 13.32 -23.64 -0.19
C SER A 124 13.90 -22.46 0.60
N GLN A 125 13.64 -21.23 0.16
CA GLN A 125 14.18 -20.02 0.77
C GLN A 125 13.47 -19.67 2.09
N MET A 126 12.14 -19.75 2.12
CA MET A 126 11.30 -19.39 3.27
C MET A 126 11.29 -20.45 4.37
N ARG A 127 11.56 -21.71 4.02
CA ARG A 127 11.61 -22.86 4.96
C ARG A 127 10.34 -22.89 5.83
N GLY A 128 10.48 -22.79 7.15
CA GLY A 128 9.38 -22.86 8.11
C GLY A 128 8.40 -21.67 8.07
N GLU A 129 8.75 -20.56 7.41
CA GLU A 129 7.83 -19.42 7.23
C GLU A 129 6.92 -19.60 6.00
N TRP A 130 7.19 -20.61 5.17
CA TRP A 130 6.47 -20.83 3.92
C TRP A 130 5.00 -21.19 4.14
N ARG A 131 4.12 -20.49 3.41
CA ARG A 131 2.67 -20.75 3.32
C ARG A 131 2.21 -20.47 1.89
N ASP A 132 1.24 -21.22 1.39
CA ASP A 132 0.70 -21.02 0.03
C ASP A 132 0.14 -19.60 -0.18
N VAL A 133 -0.50 -19.04 0.85
CA VAL A 133 -1.04 -17.66 0.81
C VAL A 133 0.06 -16.63 0.60
N LEU A 134 1.20 -16.78 1.27
CA LEU A 134 2.35 -15.86 1.13
C LEU A 134 2.98 -15.97 -0.25
N THR A 135 3.04 -17.17 -0.83
CA THR A 135 3.61 -17.41 -2.16
C THR A 135 2.87 -16.59 -3.23
N ARG A 136 1.54 -16.58 -3.17
CA ARG A 136 0.72 -15.73 -4.05
C ARG A 136 0.96 -14.25 -3.79
N GLY A 137 0.92 -13.82 -2.52
CA GLY A 137 1.17 -12.41 -2.16
C GLY A 137 2.53 -11.89 -2.64
N ILE A 138 3.60 -12.66 -2.46
CA ILE A 138 4.96 -12.30 -2.91
C ILE A 138 5.01 -12.18 -4.43
N ARG A 139 4.37 -13.12 -5.15
CA ARG A 139 4.31 -13.10 -6.61
C ARG A 139 3.59 -11.85 -7.12
N ASP A 140 2.40 -11.59 -6.60
CA ASP A 140 1.59 -10.44 -6.99
C ASP A 140 2.32 -9.13 -6.72
N GLU A 141 3.03 -9.05 -5.58
CA GLU A 141 3.83 -7.89 -5.21
C GLU A 141 5.03 -7.67 -6.15
N LEU A 142 5.74 -8.72 -6.55
CA LEU A 142 6.85 -8.63 -7.52
C LEU A 142 6.37 -8.20 -8.91
N VAL A 143 5.21 -8.70 -9.35
CA VAL A 143 4.57 -8.27 -10.61
C VAL A 143 4.11 -6.81 -10.52
N ARG A 144 3.47 -6.43 -9.42
CA ARG A 144 3.02 -5.04 -9.16
C ARG A 144 4.17 -4.04 -9.21
N ARG A 145 5.35 -4.44 -8.73
CA ARG A 145 6.58 -3.62 -8.78
C ARG A 145 7.27 -3.61 -10.15
N GLY A 146 6.82 -4.43 -11.10
CA GLY A 146 7.47 -4.60 -12.39
C GLY A 146 8.83 -5.32 -12.33
N VAL A 147 9.12 -6.01 -11.22
CA VAL A 147 10.35 -6.81 -11.03
C VAL A 147 10.28 -8.11 -11.81
N MET A 148 9.07 -8.59 -12.10
CA MET A 148 8.90 -9.72 -13.00
C MET A 148 7.59 -9.62 -13.77
N LYS A 149 7.49 -10.37 -14.86
CA LYS A 149 6.27 -10.55 -15.66
C LYS A 149 5.98 -12.04 -15.83
N ILE A 150 4.70 -12.38 -15.86
CA ILE A 150 4.23 -13.75 -16.10
C ILE A 150 3.65 -13.79 -17.51
N GLN A 151 4.23 -14.63 -18.39
CA GLN A 151 3.73 -14.90 -19.72
C GLN A 151 3.40 -16.39 -19.84
N GLY A 152 2.11 -16.73 -19.74
CA GLY A 152 1.68 -18.12 -19.60
C GLY A 152 2.29 -18.73 -18.33
N ASN A 153 3.09 -19.79 -18.49
CA ASN A 153 3.79 -20.45 -17.37
C ASN A 153 5.25 -20.00 -17.21
N LYS A 154 5.70 -18.98 -17.96
CA LYS A 154 7.06 -18.44 -17.89
C LYS A 154 7.12 -17.17 -17.05
N ILE A 155 8.16 -17.06 -16.24
CA ILE A 155 8.51 -15.88 -15.46
C ILE A 155 9.69 -15.20 -16.13
N ILE A 156 9.56 -13.91 -16.36
CA ILE A 156 10.59 -13.03 -16.90
C ILE A 156 10.93 -12.03 -15.81
N TRP A 157 12.20 -11.99 -15.41
CA TRP A 157 12.75 -11.07 -14.40
C TRP A 157 13.17 -9.74 -15.03
#